data_AF-A0A1Q9RTA3-F1
#
_entry.id   AF-A0A1Q9RTA3-F1
#
_cell.length_a   1.000
_cell.length_b   1.000
_cell.length_c   1.000
_cell.angle_alpha   90.00
_cell.angle_beta   90.00
_cell.angle_gamma   90.00
#
_symmetry.space_group_name_H-M   'P 1'
#
loop_
_entity.id
_entity.type
_entity.pdbx_description
1 polymer ?
#
loop_
_entity_poly.entity_id
_entity_poly.type
_entity_poly.pdbx_seq_one_letter_code
_entity_poly.pdbx_strand_id
1 'polypeptide(L)'
;MQHAFLFDEVAVLVRHWFEIDLEDSHLEHGARVELRLVEPQPRRGSESAAQRIVVDRPVWRADLFDRIDGTPGAFEAAHFHPHFDGVEPSERHWAEDVKATPWSWLATQLADITGVAAAGGARLRDPATANEQVGAAADAIVSAARGRAAPLCGTPQQCYAWTRDTEAAVHAMLGALQRPDLLDRDRVAPWLPAGA
;
A
#
# COMPACT_ATOMS: atom_id res chain seq x y z
N MET A 1 4.65 -2.33 -10.19
CA MET A 1 3.59 -3.30 -10.58
C MET A 1 2.62 -3.46 -9.43
N GLN A 2 1.33 -3.25 -9.71
CA GLN A 2 0.24 -3.31 -8.74
C GLN A 2 -0.66 -4.50 -9.05
N HIS A 3 -1.08 -5.22 -8.01
CA HIS A 3 -2.16 -6.20 -8.07
C HIS A 3 -3.40 -5.58 -7.45
N ALA A 4 -4.57 -5.94 -7.97
CA ALA A 4 -5.84 -5.61 -7.36
C ALA A 4 -6.69 -6.88 -7.29
N PHE A 5 -7.13 -7.22 -6.08
CA PHE A 5 -8.09 -8.27 -5.82
C PHE A 5 -9.44 -7.58 -5.63
N LEU A 6 -10.33 -7.75 -6.60
CA LEU A 6 -11.61 -7.07 -6.62
C LEU A 6 -12.71 -8.04 -6.22
N PHE A 7 -13.54 -7.58 -5.29
CA PHE A 7 -14.71 -8.27 -4.77
C PHE A 7 -15.95 -7.40 -5.02
N ASP A 8 -17.11 -7.81 -4.50
CA ASP A 8 -18.38 -7.18 -4.87
C ASP A 8 -18.48 -5.69 -4.49
N GLU A 9 -17.90 -5.28 -3.35
CA GLU A 9 -17.93 -3.89 -2.89
C GLU A 9 -16.61 -3.36 -2.33
N VAL A 10 -15.60 -4.21 -2.22
CA VAL A 10 -14.26 -3.85 -1.77
C VAL A 10 -13.20 -4.34 -2.74
N ALA A 11 -12.05 -3.69 -2.71
CA ALA A 11 -10.86 -4.14 -3.40
C ALA A 11 -9.66 -4.05 -2.47
N VAL A 12 -8.79 -5.06 -2.54
CA VAL A 12 -7.49 -5.07 -1.88
C VAL A 12 -6.41 -4.83 -2.93
N LEU A 13 -5.71 -3.71 -2.80
CA LEU A 13 -4.62 -3.33 -3.69
C LEU A 13 -3.29 -3.68 -3.03
N VAL A 14 -2.37 -4.24 -3.82
CA VAL A 14 -1.04 -4.64 -3.36
C VAL A 14 0.01 -4.13 -4.33
N ARG A 15 1.00 -3.39 -3.85
CA ARG A 15 2.13 -2.91 -4.65
C ARG A 15 3.42 -2.85 -3.84
N HIS A 16 4.54 -2.71 -4.55
CA HIS A 16 5.74 -2.18 -3.90
C HIS A 16 5.62 -0.66 -3.81
N TRP A 17 6.16 -0.10 -2.75
CA TRP A 17 6.21 1.33 -2.50
C TRP A 17 7.60 1.73 -2.03
N PHE A 18 7.96 2.96 -2.34
CA PHE A 18 9.20 3.62 -1.93
C PHE A 18 8.81 5.02 -1.46
N GLU A 19 9.22 5.39 -0.26
CA GLU A 19 9.02 6.73 0.28
C GLU A 19 10.25 7.30 0.96
N ILE A 20 10.22 8.61 1.09
CA ILE A 20 11.24 9.40 1.76
C ILE A 20 10.50 10.08 2.91
N ASP A 21 10.94 9.81 4.14
CA ASP A 21 10.41 10.52 5.29
C ASP A 21 10.74 12.01 5.15
N LEU A 22 9.72 12.87 5.28
CA LEU A 22 9.86 14.29 4.98
C LEU A 22 10.64 15.05 6.05
N GLU A 23 10.68 14.52 7.28
CA GLU A 23 11.31 15.17 8.43
C GLU A 23 12.79 14.83 8.51
N ASP A 24 13.14 13.55 8.36
CA ASP A 24 14.50 13.05 8.57
C ASP A 24 15.22 12.53 7.30
N SER A 25 14.52 12.50 6.15
CA SER A 25 15.02 12.04 4.86
C SER A 25 15.44 10.57 4.80
N HIS A 26 15.05 9.75 5.77
CA HIS A 26 15.26 8.31 5.67
C HIS A 26 14.40 7.71 4.56
N LEU A 27 14.97 6.67 3.94
CA LEU A 27 14.35 5.99 2.82
C LEU A 27 13.68 4.71 3.31
N GLU A 28 12.42 4.55 2.96
CA GLU A 28 11.59 3.42 3.36
C GLU A 28 11.04 2.74 2.12
N HIS A 29 10.93 1.41 2.15
CA HIS A 29 10.36 0.68 1.03
C HIS A 29 9.76 -0.65 1.46
N GLY A 30 8.87 -1.21 0.64
CA GLY A 30 8.29 -2.52 0.89
C GLY A 30 6.89 -2.65 0.32
N ALA A 31 6.08 -3.52 0.93
CA ALA A 31 4.75 -3.83 0.44
C ALA A 31 3.71 -2.85 1.01
N ARG A 32 3.02 -2.13 0.13
CA ARG A 32 1.83 -1.34 0.47
C ARG A 32 0.58 -2.15 0.13
N VAL A 33 -0.31 -2.28 1.11
CA VAL A 33 -1.59 -2.97 0.98
C VAL A 33 -2.70 -2.00 1.36
N GLU A 34 -3.68 -1.81 0.48
CA GLU A 34 -4.78 -0.88 0.70
C GLU A 34 -6.12 -1.60 0.57
N LEU A 35 -7.04 -1.30 1.49
CA LEU A 35 -8.45 -1.58 1.33
C LEU A 35 -9.11 -0.34 0.74
N ARG A 36 -9.86 -0.52 -0.34
CA ARG A 36 -10.64 0.53 -0.99
C ARG A 36 -12.05 0.04 -1.28
N LEU A 37 -13.02 0.95 -1.33
CA LEU A 37 -14.38 0.62 -1.78
C LEU A 37 -14.47 0.64 -3.31
N VAL A 38 -15.27 -0.28 -3.85
CA VAL A 38 -15.66 -0.31 -5.26
C VAL A 38 -16.89 0.57 -5.45
N GLU A 39 -16.80 1.58 -6.29
CA GLU A 39 -17.91 2.48 -6.54
C GLU A 39 -18.93 1.85 -7.50
N PRO A 40 -20.23 1.83 -7.15
CA PRO A 40 -21.27 1.44 -8.08
C PRO A 40 -21.24 2.31 -9.35
N GLN A 41 -21.15 1.67 -10.51
CA GLN A 41 -21.17 2.36 -11.80
C GLN A 41 -22.51 2.15 -12.52
N PRO A 42 -23.08 3.18 -13.16
CA PRO A 42 -24.20 3.00 -14.06
C PRO A 42 -23.88 1.98 -15.15
N ARG A 43 -24.83 1.10 -15.46
CA ARG A 43 -24.69 0.16 -16.57
C ARG A 43 -24.51 0.94 -17.88
N ARG A 44 -23.57 0.50 -18.71
CA ARG A 44 -23.34 1.05 -20.05
C ARG A 44 -23.47 0.00 -21.13
N GLY A 45 -24.02 0.39 -22.28
CA GLY A 45 -24.16 -0.47 -23.45
C GLY A 45 -25.13 -1.64 -23.26
N SER A 46 -24.96 -2.67 -24.10
CA SER A 46 -25.73 -3.91 -24.05
C SER A 46 -25.30 -4.81 -22.89
N GLU A 47 -25.93 -5.97 -22.79
CA GLU A 47 -25.60 -7.02 -21.82
C GLU A 47 -24.21 -7.63 -21.94
N SER A 48 -23.56 -7.52 -23.10
CA SER A 48 -22.19 -7.98 -23.29
C SER A 48 -21.15 -6.86 -23.25
N ALA A 49 -21.58 -5.61 -23.03
CA ALA A 49 -20.66 -4.48 -22.99
C ALA A 49 -19.73 -4.57 -21.78
N ALA A 50 -18.44 -4.27 -21.98
CA ALA A 50 -17.50 -4.13 -20.87
C ALA A 50 -17.95 -3.00 -19.95
N GLN A 51 -18.05 -3.24 -18.65
CA GLN A 51 -18.46 -2.23 -17.67
C GLN A 51 -17.26 -1.45 -17.13
N ARG A 52 -17.51 -0.26 -16.60
CA ARG A 52 -16.48 0.49 -15.87
C ARG A 52 -16.39 -0.08 -14.45
N ILE A 53 -15.18 -0.19 -13.94
CA ILE A 53 -14.92 -0.52 -12.54
C ILE A 53 -14.10 0.64 -11.96
N VAL A 54 -14.52 1.14 -10.81
CA VAL A 54 -13.85 2.25 -10.12
C VAL A 54 -13.56 1.81 -8.71
N VAL A 55 -12.27 1.79 -8.36
CA VAL A 55 -11.78 1.55 -7.01
C VAL A 55 -11.18 2.86 -6.55
N ASP A 56 -11.88 3.57 -5.65
CA ASP A 56 -11.52 4.94 -5.31
C ASP A 56 -11.35 5.11 -3.81
N ARG A 57 -12.46 5.24 -3.07
CA ARG A 57 -12.45 5.60 -1.64
C ARG A 57 -11.53 4.69 -0.81
N PRO A 58 -10.40 5.20 -0.30
CA PRO A 58 -9.54 4.45 0.61
C PRO A 58 -10.20 4.35 1.99
N VAL A 59 -9.99 3.21 2.66
CA VAL A 59 -10.55 2.95 3.98
C VAL A 59 -9.49 2.57 5.00
N TRP A 60 -8.45 1.87 4.54
CA TRP A 60 -7.37 1.38 5.38
C TRP A 60 -6.13 1.13 4.53
N ARG A 61 -4.95 1.29 5.12
CA ARG A 61 -3.67 1.01 4.46
C ARG A 61 -2.67 0.40 5.43
N ALA A 62 -1.96 -0.62 5.02
CA ALA A 62 -0.76 -1.10 5.69
C ALA A 62 0.47 -0.90 4.82
N ASP A 63 1.54 -0.42 5.43
CA ASP A 63 2.82 -0.15 4.83
C ASP A 63 3.84 -1.04 5.53
N LEU A 64 4.09 -2.22 4.96
CA LEU A 64 4.96 -3.26 5.52
C LEU A 64 6.39 -3.04 5.02
N PHE A 65 7.04 -2.00 5.57
CA PHE A 65 8.29 -1.45 5.07
C PHE A 65 9.50 -1.75 5.95
N ASP A 66 10.65 -1.88 5.29
CA ASP A 66 11.97 -1.72 5.90
C ASP A 66 12.49 -0.29 5.68
N ARG A 67 13.46 0.09 6.51
CA ARG A 67 14.37 1.20 6.21
C ARG A 67 15.50 0.69 5.32
N ILE A 68 15.89 1.44 4.30
CA ILE A 68 16.94 1.03 3.35
C ILE A 68 18.31 0.91 4.03
N ASP A 69 18.57 1.73 5.05
CA ASP A 69 19.78 1.71 5.87
C ASP A 69 19.65 0.83 7.12
N GLY A 70 18.51 0.18 7.31
CA GLY A 70 18.21 -0.71 8.42
C GLY A 70 18.57 -2.17 8.16
N THR A 71 18.14 -3.05 9.08
CA THR A 71 18.29 -4.50 8.89
C THR A 71 17.25 -5.01 7.88
N PRO A 72 17.66 -5.62 6.74
CA PRO A 72 16.70 -6.13 5.77
C PRO A 72 15.75 -7.17 6.37
N GLY A 73 14.45 -6.98 6.18
CA GLY A 73 13.39 -7.84 6.68
C GLY A 73 13.07 -7.65 8.17
N ALA A 74 13.58 -6.60 8.81
CA ALA A 74 13.28 -6.28 10.21
C ALA A 74 11.99 -5.47 10.39
N PHE A 75 11.42 -4.95 9.29
CA PHE A 75 10.18 -4.19 9.23
C PHE A 75 10.18 -2.96 10.16
N GLU A 76 11.33 -2.32 10.29
CA GLU A 76 11.55 -1.20 11.24
C GLU A 76 10.62 -0.02 10.96
N ALA A 77 10.26 0.19 9.69
CA ALA A 77 9.34 1.22 9.20
C ALA A 77 7.90 0.71 8.99
N ALA A 78 7.58 -0.52 9.39
CA ALA A 78 6.24 -1.05 9.16
C ALA A 78 5.18 -0.44 10.08
N HIS A 79 4.11 0.05 9.46
CA HIS A 79 3.01 0.74 10.11
C HIS A 79 1.69 0.55 9.34
N PHE A 80 0.60 1.09 9.86
CA PHE A 80 -0.68 1.12 9.16
C PHE A 80 -1.45 2.41 9.44
N HIS A 81 -2.46 2.67 8.62
CA HIS A 81 -3.38 3.79 8.70
C HIS A 81 -4.79 3.21 8.86
N PRO A 82 -5.38 3.28 10.07
CA PRO A 82 -6.69 2.69 10.34
C PRO A 82 -7.86 3.38 9.63
N HIS A 83 -7.68 4.61 9.17
CA HIS A 83 -8.70 5.37 8.45
C HIS A 83 -8.06 6.44 7.56
N PHE A 84 -8.91 7.12 6.77
CA PHE A 84 -8.55 8.22 5.88
C PHE A 84 -9.49 9.42 6.11
N ASP A 85 -8.98 10.64 5.97
CA ASP A 85 -9.77 11.86 5.82
C ASP A 85 -9.77 12.27 4.33
N GLY A 86 -10.90 12.05 3.66
CA GLY A 86 -10.96 12.12 2.20
C GLY A 86 -10.02 11.09 1.55
N VAL A 87 -8.97 11.57 0.89
CA VAL A 87 -7.93 10.74 0.25
C VAL A 87 -6.63 10.70 1.05
N GLU A 88 -6.55 11.45 2.15
CA GLU A 88 -5.35 11.53 2.97
C GLU A 88 -5.40 10.48 4.08
N PRO A 89 -4.32 9.71 4.29
CA PRO A 89 -4.24 8.72 5.35
C PRO A 89 -4.22 9.41 6.73
N SER A 90 -4.70 8.73 7.77
CA SER A 90 -4.46 9.14 9.15
C SER A 90 -2.96 9.16 9.50
N GLU A 91 -2.59 9.55 10.72
CA GLU A 91 -1.22 9.39 11.21
C GLU A 91 -0.75 7.92 11.15
N ARG A 92 0.58 7.71 11.19
CA ARG A 92 1.18 6.37 11.20
C ARG A 92 0.86 5.67 12.52
N HIS A 93 0.20 4.50 12.46
CA HIS A 93 0.01 3.63 13.62
C HIS A 93 1.04 2.51 13.63
N TRP A 94 1.79 2.45 14.73
CA TRP A 94 2.82 1.45 14.97
C TRP A 94 2.28 0.38 15.92
N ALA A 95 2.49 -0.88 15.58
CA ALA A 95 2.16 -2.00 16.45
C ALA A 95 3.23 -3.08 16.37
N GLU A 96 3.52 -3.71 17.51
CA GLU A 96 4.62 -4.68 17.62
C GLU A 96 4.40 -5.91 16.75
N ASP A 97 3.15 -6.35 16.61
CA ASP A 97 2.74 -7.47 15.76
C ASP A 97 2.94 -7.18 14.26
N VAL A 98 2.70 -5.95 13.82
CA VAL A 98 3.00 -5.50 12.45
C VAL A 98 4.48 -5.69 12.13
N LYS A 99 5.37 -5.41 13.08
CA LYS A 99 6.83 -5.54 12.90
C LYS A 99 7.31 -6.98 13.05
N ALA A 100 6.86 -7.67 14.11
CA ALA A 100 7.32 -9.00 14.45
C ALA A 100 6.79 -10.09 13.51
N THR A 101 5.53 -9.98 13.08
CA THR A 101 4.86 -11.00 12.26
C THR A 101 3.98 -10.38 11.16
N PRO A 102 4.52 -9.48 10.30
CA PRO A 102 3.74 -8.66 9.36
C PRO A 102 2.77 -9.44 8.50
N TRP A 103 3.19 -10.64 8.05
CA TRP A 103 2.38 -11.47 7.16
C TRP A 103 1.25 -12.19 7.88
N SER A 104 1.48 -12.66 9.10
CA SER A 104 0.43 -13.25 9.93
C SER A 104 -0.54 -12.17 10.39
N TRP A 105 -0.02 -11.00 10.77
CA TRP A 105 -0.82 -9.83 11.09
C TRP A 105 -1.71 -9.41 9.91
N LEU A 106 -1.15 -9.31 8.69
CA LEU A 106 -1.92 -8.99 7.48
C LEU A 106 -3.02 -10.02 7.23
N ALA A 107 -2.71 -11.32 7.38
CA ALA A 107 -3.71 -12.38 7.23
C ALA A 107 -4.87 -12.22 8.22
N THR A 108 -4.58 -11.83 9.47
CA THR A 108 -5.62 -11.52 10.47
C THR A 108 -6.50 -10.34 10.05
N GLN A 109 -5.92 -9.26 9.51
CA GLN A 109 -6.71 -8.12 9.00
C GLN A 109 -7.62 -8.53 7.85
N LEU A 110 -7.12 -9.35 6.91
CA LEU A 110 -7.88 -9.82 5.75
C LEU A 110 -9.02 -10.78 6.14
N ALA A 111 -8.84 -11.57 7.20
CA ALA A 111 -9.88 -12.46 7.71
C ALA A 111 -11.08 -11.71 8.34
N ASP A 112 -10.87 -10.48 8.80
CA ASP A 112 -11.92 -9.59 9.32
C ASP A 112 -11.95 -8.26 8.55
N ILE A 113 -12.10 -8.33 7.22
CA ILE A 113 -12.12 -7.13 6.39
C ILE A 113 -13.29 -6.19 6.72
N THR A 114 -14.39 -6.73 7.24
CA THR A 114 -15.53 -5.96 7.75
C THR A 114 -15.13 -5.13 8.95
N GLY A 115 -14.45 -5.72 9.93
CA GLY A 115 -13.93 -4.98 11.09
C GLY A 115 -12.98 -3.86 10.66
N VAL A 116 -12.08 -4.16 9.73
CA VAL A 116 -11.16 -3.17 9.13
C VAL A 116 -11.94 -2.03 8.43
N ALA A 117 -12.91 -2.35 7.58
CA ALA A 117 -13.72 -1.35 6.89
C ALA A 117 -14.53 -0.49 7.86
N ALA A 118 -15.11 -1.10 8.90
CA ALA A 118 -15.88 -0.41 9.91
C ALA A 118 -15.02 0.55 10.75
N ALA A 119 -13.80 0.13 11.13
CA ALA A 119 -12.83 0.99 11.80
C ALA A 119 -12.43 2.20 10.94
N GLY A 120 -12.33 2.00 9.62
CA GLY A 120 -12.11 3.06 8.62
C GLY A 120 -13.35 3.93 8.31
N GLY A 121 -14.47 3.73 9.00
CA GLY A 121 -15.70 4.51 8.80
C GLY A 121 -16.50 4.14 7.54
N ALA A 122 -16.33 2.93 7.02
CA ALA A 122 -17.17 2.39 5.96
C ALA A 122 -18.15 1.34 6.49
N ARG A 123 -19.36 1.35 5.92
CA ARG A 123 -20.36 0.31 6.16
C ARG A 123 -20.56 -0.49 4.88
N LEU A 124 -20.17 -1.76 4.92
CA LEU A 124 -20.38 -2.71 3.84
C LEU A 124 -21.87 -3.11 3.76
N ARG A 125 -22.36 -3.37 2.55
CA ARG A 125 -23.74 -3.80 2.29
C ARG A 125 -23.94 -5.26 2.66
N ASP A 126 -22.95 -6.11 2.38
CA ASP A 126 -22.95 -7.52 2.77
C ASP A 126 -21.64 -7.90 3.50
N PRO A 127 -21.55 -7.57 4.80
CA PRO A 127 -20.35 -7.83 5.59
C PRO A 127 -19.91 -9.31 5.63
N ALA A 128 -20.88 -10.22 5.68
CA ALA A 128 -20.58 -11.65 5.78
C ALA A 128 -19.93 -12.17 4.49
N THR A 129 -20.51 -11.81 3.34
CA THR A 129 -19.93 -12.15 2.03
C THR A 129 -18.58 -11.48 1.80
N ALA A 130 -18.39 -10.23 2.25
CA ALA A 130 -17.09 -9.57 2.14
C ALA A 130 -16.00 -10.32 2.93
N ASN A 131 -16.27 -10.72 4.18
CA ASN A 131 -15.32 -11.50 4.98
C ASN A 131 -15.05 -12.88 4.35
N GLU A 132 -16.08 -13.57 3.84
CA GLU A 132 -15.91 -14.86 3.17
C GLU A 132 -15.02 -14.75 1.92
N GLN A 133 -15.33 -13.81 1.02
CA GLN A 133 -14.62 -13.64 -0.24
C GLN A 133 -13.16 -13.20 -0.04
N VAL A 134 -12.93 -12.20 0.82
CA VAL A 134 -11.57 -11.70 1.10
C VAL A 134 -10.79 -12.74 1.89
N GLY A 135 -11.40 -13.40 2.87
CA GLY A 135 -10.79 -14.48 3.65
C GLY A 135 -10.37 -15.65 2.78
N ALA A 136 -11.19 -16.07 1.82
CA ALA A 136 -10.85 -17.13 0.86
C ALA A 136 -9.67 -16.75 -0.06
N ALA A 137 -9.46 -15.46 -0.31
CA ALA A 137 -8.36 -14.93 -1.12
C ALA A 137 -7.13 -14.51 -0.29
N ALA A 138 -7.19 -14.59 1.04
CA ALA A 138 -6.19 -14.01 1.93
C ALA A 138 -4.77 -14.54 1.64
N ASP A 139 -4.60 -15.85 1.42
CA ASP A 139 -3.30 -16.44 1.10
C ASP A 139 -2.72 -15.88 -0.21
N ALA A 140 -3.56 -15.66 -1.22
CA ALA A 140 -3.13 -15.09 -2.50
C ALA A 140 -2.73 -13.61 -2.35
N ILE A 141 -3.48 -12.84 -1.55
CA ILE A 141 -3.19 -11.44 -1.24
C ILE A 141 -1.86 -11.34 -0.46
N VAL A 142 -1.69 -12.15 0.59
CA VAL A 142 -0.46 -12.19 1.40
C VAL A 142 0.73 -12.62 0.54
N SER A 143 0.57 -13.60 -0.34
CA SER A 143 1.59 -14.02 -1.28
C SER A 143 1.99 -12.88 -2.24
N ALA A 144 1.01 -12.15 -2.79
CA ALA A 144 1.27 -10.99 -3.62
C ALA A 144 2.02 -9.88 -2.85
N ALA A 145 1.68 -9.67 -1.57
CA ALA A 145 2.34 -8.69 -0.71
C ALA A 145 3.78 -9.11 -0.38
N ARG A 146 4.01 -10.38 -0.04
CA ARG A 146 5.36 -10.95 0.13
C ARG A 146 6.21 -10.80 -1.12
N GLY A 147 5.63 -11.00 -2.31
CA GLY A 147 6.27 -10.75 -3.60
C GLY A 147 6.64 -9.28 -3.87
N ARG A 148 6.25 -8.36 -2.98
CA ARG A 148 6.57 -6.92 -3.00
C ARG A 148 7.30 -6.45 -1.74
N ALA A 149 7.77 -7.38 -0.90
CA ALA A 149 8.52 -7.05 0.30
C ALA A 149 9.87 -6.39 -0.02
N ALA A 150 10.36 -5.58 0.92
CA ALA A 150 11.62 -4.85 0.81
C ALA A 150 12.83 -5.71 0.42
N PRO A 151 13.08 -6.90 1.02
CA PRO A 151 14.25 -7.71 0.69
C PRO A 151 14.33 -8.18 -0.77
N LEU A 152 13.23 -8.11 -1.52
CA LEU A 152 13.20 -8.49 -2.93
C LEU A 152 13.60 -7.34 -3.88
N CYS A 153 13.72 -6.11 -3.37
CA CYS A 153 14.28 -4.97 -4.08
C CYS A 153 15.66 -4.61 -3.49
N GLY A 154 16.73 -5.20 -4.00
CA GLY A 154 18.08 -5.01 -3.46
C GLY A 154 18.83 -3.76 -3.99
N THR A 155 18.36 -3.16 -5.09
CA THR A 155 19.05 -2.05 -5.77
C THR A 155 18.11 -0.89 -6.08
N PRO A 156 18.62 0.35 -6.17
CA PRO A 156 17.83 1.52 -6.56
C PRO A 156 17.06 1.32 -7.87
N GLN A 157 17.73 0.74 -8.88
CA GLN A 157 17.15 0.52 -10.20
C GLN A 157 15.99 -0.49 -10.16
N GLN A 158 16.09 -1.52 -9.33
CA GLN A 158 14.99 -2.47 -9.13
C GLN A 158 13.79 -1.80 -8.45
N CYS A 159 14.01 -0.97 -7.43
CA CYS A 159 12.91 -0.29 -6.72
C CYS A 159 12.23 0.71 -7.64
N TYR A 160 13.01 1.47 -8.42
CA TYR A 160 12.49 2.35 -9.44
C TYR A 160 11.67 1.59 -10.49
N ALA A 161 12.15 0.46 -11.00
CA ALA A 161 11.40 -0.37 -11.94
C ALA A 161 10.05 -0.85 -11.36
N TRP A 162 9.96 -1.06 -10.04
CA TRP A 162 8.73 -1.48 -9.37
C TRP A 162 7.77 -0.34 -9.03
N THR A 163 8.28 0.89 -8.95
CA THR A 163 7.56 2.10 -8.52
C THR A 163 7.44 3.17 -9.60
N ARG A 164 7.81 2.87 -10.86
CA ARG A 164 7.72 3.81 -12.00
C ARG A 164 6.33 4.42 -12.16
N ASP A 165 5.28 3.64 -11.92
CA ASP A 165 3.89 4.10 -12.01
C ASP A 165 3.50 5.07 -10.89
N THR A 166 4.33 5.23 -9.86
CA THR A 166 4.16 6.16 -8.73
C THR A 166 5.34 7.12 -8.59
N GLU A 167 6.09 7.34 -9.67
CA GLU A 167 7.26 8.23 -9.67
C GLU A 167 6.91 9.65 -9.23
N ALA A 168 5.75 10.16 -9.64
CA ALA A 168 5.26 11.48 -9.24
C ALA A 168 5.12 11.64 -7.72
N ALA A 169 4.82 10.58 -6.98
CA ALA A 169 4.76 10.63 -5.52
C ALA A 169 6.16 10.83 -4.91
N VAL A 170 7.19 10.15 -5.45
CA VAL A 170 8.57 10.33 -5.01
C VAL A 170 9.07 11.74 -5.33
N HIS A 171 8.72 12.28 -6.49
CA HIS A 171 9.03 13.68 -6.84
C HIS A 171 8.38 14.67 -5.90
N ALA A 172 7.12 14.44 -5.50
CA ALA A 172 6.45 15.27 -4.52
C ALA A 172 7.17 15.24 -3.15
N MET A 173 7.60 14.05 -2.69
CA MET A 173 8.36 13.90 -1.45
C MET A 173 9.71 14.62 -1.52
N LEU A 174 10.46 14.44 -2.61
CA LEU A 174 11.73 15.13 -2.86
C LEU A 174 11.59 16.66 -2.81
N GLY A 175 10.49 17.20 -3.34
CA GLY A 175 10.19 18.63 -3.33
C GLY A 175 9.75 19.18 -1.96
N ALA A 176 9.39 18.31 -1.02
CA ALA A 176 8.83 18.66 0.28
C ALA A 176 9.77 18.35 1.47
N LEU A 177 10.99 17.86 1.22
CA LEU A 177 11.94 17.50 2.28
C LEU A 177 12.29 18.70 3.16
N GLN A 178 12.21 18.51 4.48
CA GLN A 178 12.66 19.48 5.47
C GLN A 178 14.18 19.46 5.63
N ARG A 179 14.82 18.30 5.37
CA ARG A 179 16.26 18.05 5.53
C ARG A 179 16.91 17.45 4.29
N PRO A 180 16.85 18.11 3.13
CA PRO A 180 17.40 17.58 1.86
C PRO A 180 18.92 17.36 1.90
N ASP A 181 19.62 17.90 2.89
CA ASP A 181 21.04 17.67 3.16
C ASP A 181 21.35 16.25 3.65
N LEU A 182 20.36 15.56 4.24
CA LEU A 182 20.49 14.19 4.76
C LEU A 182 20.12 13.11 3.73
N LEU A 183 19.58 13.50 2.59
CA LEU A 183 19.10 12.58 1.57
C LEU A 183 20.25 11.77 0.95
N ASP A 184 20.12 10.45 0.96
CA ASP A 184 20.98 9.55 0.19
C ASP A 184 20.67 9.68 -1.32
N ARG A 185 21.41 10.59 -1.97
CA ARG A 185 21.25 10.91 -3.39
C ARG A 185 21.56 9.74 -4.32
N ASP A 186 22.48 8.86 -3.94
CA ASP A 186 22.83 7.69 -4.77
C ASP A 186 21.66 6.70 -4.81
N ARG A 187 20.93 6.55 -3.69
CA ARG A 187 19.74 5.71 -3.62
C ARG A 187 18.53 6.28 -4.34
N VAL A 188 18.35 7.61 -4.36
CA VAL A 188 17.23 8.23 -5.10
C VAL A 188 17.56 8.60 -6.55
N ALA A 189 18.82 8.44 -6.98
CA ALA A 189 19.27 8.81 -8.32
C ALA A 189 18.36 8.33 -9.48
N PRO A 190 17.77 7.11 -9.45
CA PRO A 190 16.86 6.68 -10.50
C PRO A 190 15.57 7.51 -10.65
N TRP A 191 15.14 8.23 -9.60
CA TRP A 191 13.99 9.12 -9.61
C TRP A 191 14.37 10.58 -9.88
N LEU A 192 15.65 10.92 -9.89
CA LEU A 192 16.09 12.28 -10.19
C LEU A 192 16.08 12.53 -11.71
N PRO A 193 15.76 13.75 -12.18
CA PRO A 193 15.96 14.12 -13.57
C PRO A 193 17.42 13.90 -13.98
N ALA A 194 17.66 13.50 -15.23
CA ALA A 194 19.01 13.35 -15.74
C ALA A 194 19.79 14.68 -15.62
N GLY A 195 20.80 14.71 -14.74
CA GLY A 195 21.66 15.88 -14.49
C GLY A 195 21.33 16.73 -13.26
N ALA A 196 20.48 16.24 -12.35
CA ALA A 196 20.17 16.87 -11.05
C ALA A 196 21.10 16.45 -9.89
#